data_AF-G4QHD0-F1
#
_entry.id   AF-G4QHD0-F1
#
_cell.length_a   1.000
_cell.length_b   1.000
_cell.length_c   1.000
_cell.angle_alpha   90.00
_cell.angle_beta   90.00
_cell.angle_gamma   90.00
#
_symmetry.space_group_name_H-M   'P 1'
#
loop_
_entity.id
_entity.type
_entity.pdbx_description
1 polymer ?
#
loop_
_entity_poly.entity_id
_entity_poly.type
_entity_poly.pdbx_seq_one_letter_code
_entity_poly.pdbx_strand_id
1 'polypeptide(L)'
;MNTGKSTAEKIIAGTLRKDREAPNHKPDEHYRFPECPKHLQGETRRIWSQVKREMNQYSLITGADSPILEQYCFLLSKLRADPQGFSASLHGQLRGIASDLYLTPESRT
;
A
#
# COMPACT_ATOMS: atom_id res chain seq x y z
N MET A 1 34.32 -34.92 17.15
CA MET A 1 33.94 -35.76 15.98
C MET A 1 33.13 -34.90 15.04
N ASN A 2 33.70 -34.51 13.90
CA ASN A 2 33.09 -33.56 12.97
C ASN A 2 32.45 -34.37 11.82
N THR A 3 31.15 -34.59 11.86
CA THR A 3 30.41 -35.29 10.81
C THR A 3 30.19 -34.34 9.64
N GLY A 4 31.11 -34.38 8.67
CA GLY A 4 30.95 -33.66 7.42
C GLY A 4 29.69 -34.15 6.68
N LYS A 5 28.75 -33.23 6.43
CA LYS A 5 27.52 -33.52 5.68
C LYS A 5 27.83 -34.24 4.36
N SER A 6 27.07 -35.30 4.09
CA SER A 6 27.22 -36.14 2.90
C SER A 6 26.93 -35.33 1.62
N THR A 7 27.49 -35.75 0.49
CA THR A 7 27.29 -35.11 -0.81
C THR A 7 25.80 -35.01 -1.18
N ALA A 8 24.99 -35.99 -0.79
CA ALA A 8 23.55 -35.97 -1.01
C ALA A 8 22.85 -34.83 -0.24
N GLU A 9 23.28 -34.56 1.00
CA GLU A 9 22.72 -33.46 1.81
C GLU A 9 23.10 -32.08 1.24
N LYS A 10 24.27 -31.96 0.61
CA LYS A 10 24.70 -30.73 -0.08
C LYS A 10 23.92 -30.48 -1.37
N ILE A 11 23.53 -31.54 -2.08
CA ILE A 11 22.72 -31.45 -3.30
C ILE A 11 21.29 -31.03 -2.97
N ILE A 12 20.69 -31.61 -1.92
CA ILE A 12 19.33 -31.26 -1.47
C ILE A 12 19.28 -29.82 -0.92
N ALA A 13 20.32 -29.37 -0.21
CA ALA A 13 20.39 -28.02 0.33
C ALA A 13 20.51 -26.92 -0.76
N GLY A 14 20.84 -27.31 -2.00
CA GLY A 14 21.11 -26.38 -3.09
C GLY A 14 22.35 -25.52 -2.85
N THR A 15 22.75 -24.77 -3.88
CA THR A 15 23.79 -23.74 -3.74
C THR A 15 23.12 -22.43 -3.36
N LEU A 16 23.46 -21.88 -2.19
CA LEU A 16 23.09 -20.52 -1.78
C LEU A 16 23.75 -19.55 -2.76
N ARG A 17 23.02 -19.16 -3.82
CA ARG A 17 23.54 -18.22 -4.80
C ARG A 17 23.24 -16.81 -4.34
N LYS A 18 24.28 -15.97 -4.24
CA LYS A 18 24.17 -14.57 -3.79
C LYS A 18 23.25 -13.72 -4.67
N ASP A 19 23.08 -14.08 -5.96
CA ASP A 19 22.14 -13.41 -6.87
C ASP A 19 20.67 -13.76 -6.60
N ARG A 20 20.40 -14.72 -5.70
CA ARG A 20 19.07 -15.08 -5.22
C ARG A 20 18.78 -14.56 -3.81
N GLU A 21 19.72 -13.83 -3.20
CA GLU A 21 19.43 -13.10 -1.97
C GLU A 21 18.40 -12.02 -2.31
N ALA A 22 17.29 -12.01 -1.56
CA ALA A 22 16.29 -10.97 -1.72
C ALA A 22 16.98 -9.61 -1.54
N PRO A 23 16.78 -8.65 -2.46
CA PRO A 23 17.38 -7.33 -2.30
C PRO A 23 16.97 -6.78 -0.94
N ASN A 24 17.96 -6.43 -0.12
CA ASN A 24 17.73 -5.82 1.17
C ASN A 24 17.24 -4.39 0.92
N HIS A 25 15.94 -4.25 0.68
CA HIS A 25 15.31 -2.98 0.41
C HIS A 25 15.28 -2.18 1.72
N LYS A 26 16.28 -1.32 1.89
CA LYS A 26 16.24 -0.32 2.94
C LYS A 26 15.11 0.66 2.63
N PRO A 27 14.31 1.08 3.62
CA PRO A 27 13.30 2.11 3.41
C PRO A 27 13.99 3.35 2.83
N ASP A 28 13.41 3.92 1.77
CA ASP A 28 13.93 5.14 1.15
C ASP A 28 13.97 6.27 2.18
N GLU A 29 15.16 6.83 2.40
CA GLU A 29 15.38 7.93 3.35
C GLU A 29 14.56 9.18 2.99
N HIS A 30 14.13 9.30 1.74
CA HIS A 30 13.34 10.42 1.24
C HIS A 30 11.83 10.14 1.24
N TYR A 31 11.39 8.95 1.65
CA TYR A 31 9.96 8.64 1.70
C TYR A 31 9.23 9.54 2.71
N ARG A 32 8.12 10.12 2.27
CA ARG A 32 7.19 10.86 3.12
C ARG A 32 5.75 10.64 2.65
N PHE A 33 4.91 10.18 3.57
CA PHE A 33 3.47 10.13 3.34
C PHE A 33 2.91 11.56 3.20
N PRO A 34 1.99 11.81 2.26
CA PRO A 34 1.48 13.15 1.98
C PRO A 34 0.83 13.81 3.21
N GLU A 35 1.03 15.12 3.33
CA GLU A 35 0.35 15.90 4.37
C GLU A 35 -1.13 16.06 4.05
N CYS A 36 -1.98 15.97 5.06
CA CYS A 36 -3.41 16.19 4.88
C CYS A 36 -3.66 17.64 4.46
N PRO A 37 -4.33 17.89 3.32
CA PRO A 37 -4.69 19.24 2.88
C PRO A 37 -5.52 19.97 3.94
N LYS A 38 -5.28 21.28 4.10
CA LYS A 38 -5.89 22.10 5.16
C LYS A 38 -7.41 22.26 5.01
N HIS A 39 -7.92 22.17 3.78
CA HIS A 39 -9.35 22.30 3.48
C HIS A 39 -10.12 21.01 3.73
N LEU A 40 -9.46 19.86 3.90
CA LEU A 40 -10.14 18.62 4.27
C LEU A 40 -10.64 18.72 5.71
N GLN A 41 -11.94 18.44 5.90
CA GLN A 41 -12.61 18.52 7.19
C GLN A 41 -13.54 17.31 7.39
N GLY A 42 -14.08 17.18 8.60
CA GLY A 42 -15.09 16.17 8.92
C GLY A 42 -14.65 14.74 8.61
N GLU A 43 -15.53 13.98 7.97
CA GLU A 43 -15.32 12.57 7.66
C GLU A 43 -14.19 12.36 6.64
N THR A 44 -14.05 13.23 5.63
CA THR A 44 -12.96 13.16 4.66
C THR A 44 -11.57 13.22 5.33
N ARG A 45 -11.39 14.11 6.31
CA ARG A 45 -10.14 14.21 7.09
C ARG A 45 -9.89 12.98 7.98
N ARG A 46 -10.95 12.38 8.51
CA ARG A 46 -10.87 11.14 9.30
C ARG A 46 -10.40 9.98 8.43
N ILE A 47 -10.95 9.85 7.23
CA ILE A 47 -10.54 8.84 6.25
C ILE A 47 -9.06 9.01 5.90
N TRP A 48 -8.59 10.23 5.61
CA TRP A 48 -7.16 10.49 5.36
C TRP A 48 -6.29 9.99 6.52
N SER A 49 -6.67 10.32 7.75
CA SER A 49 -5.94 9.90 8.96
C SER A 49 -5.92 8.38 9.12
N GLN A 50 -7.02 7.69 8.79
CA GLN A 50 -7.10 6.23 8.80
C GLN A 50 -6.14 5.64 7.76
N VAL A 51 -6.20 6.10 6.50
CA VAL A 51 -5.31 5.61 5.44
C VAL A 51 -3.85 5.84 5.82
N LYS A 52 -3.50 7.03 6.32
CA LYS A 52 -2.15 7.32 6.80
C LYS A 52 -1.72 6.34 7.89
N ARG A 53 -2.56 6.09 8.90
CA ARG A 53 -2.23 5.18 10.00
C ARG A 53 -1.93 3.77 9.52
N GLU A 54 -2.77 3.23 8.63
CA GLU A 54 -2.62 1.85 8.15
C GLU A 54 -1.52 1.70 7.10
N MET A 55 -1.37 2.68 6.21
CA MET A 55 -0.53 2.56 5.01
C MET A 55 0.88 3.14 5.15
N ASN A 56 1.12 4.08 6.07
CA ASN A 56 2.40 4.79 6.16
C ASN A 56 3.60 3.85 6.37
N GLN A 57 3.41 2.74 7.08
CA GLN A 57 4.46 1.74 7.34
C GLN A 57 4.93 0.97 6.10
N TYR A 58 4.13 0.95 5.02
CA TYR A 58 4.45 0.20 3.80
C TYR A 58 5.17 1.04 2.75
N SER A 59 5.28 2.35 2.97
CA SER A 59 5.95 3.28 2.05
C SER A 59 5.43 3.29 0.61
N LEU A 60 4.16 2.92 0.40
CA LEU A 60 3.54 2.84 -0.94
C LEU A 60 2.91 4.16 -1.42
N ILE A 61 2.41 4.98 -0.50
CA ILE A 61 1.72 6.24 -0.84
C ILE A 61 2.66 7.40 -0.55
N THR A 62 3.06 8.10 -1.60
CA THR A 62 4.06 9.17 -1.59
C THR A 62 3.41 10.55 -1.71
N GLY A 63 4.24 11.60 -1.64
CA GLY A 63 3.79 12.97 -1.88
C GLY A 63 3.11 13.19 -3.24
N ALA A 64 3.51 12.45 -4.27
CA ALA A 64 2.91 12.55 -5.61
C ALA A 64 1.45 12.08 -5.65
N ASP A 65 1.07 11.18 -4.74
CA ASP A 65 -0.26 10.57 -4.69
C ASP A 65 -1.28 11.44 -3.94
N SER A 66 -0.86 12.57 -3.37
CA SER A 66 -1.70 13.46 -2.55
C SER A 66 -3.04 13.83 -3.23
N PRO A 67 -3.07 14.26 -4.51
CA PRO A 67 -4.34 14.62 -5.17
C PRO A 67 -5.28 13.43 -5.39
N ILE A 68 -4.73 12.22 -5.57
CA ILE A 68 -5.50 10.99 -5.78
C ILE A 68 -6.06 10.50 -4.44
N LEU A 69 -5.23 10.53 -3.38
CA LEU A 69 -5.66 10.22 -2.01
C LEU A 69 -6.76 11.18 -1.53
N GLU A 70 -6.69 12.46 -1.89
CA GLU A 70 -7.74 13.43 -1.59
C GLU A 70 -9.09 13.02 -2.22
N GLN A 71 -9.09 12.67 -3.51
CA GLN A 71 -10.28 12.20 -4.22
C GLN A 71 -10.85 10.91 -3.61
N TYR A 72 -9.99 9.95 -3.24
CA TYR A 72 -10.39 8.75 -2.54
C TYR A 72 -11.15 9.06 -1.26
N CYS A 73 -10.60 9.96 -0.43
CA CYS A 73 -11.21 10.34 0.83
C CYS A 73 -12.59 10.97 0.61
N PHE A 74 -12.73 11.83 -0.41
CA PHE A 74 -14.02 12.46 -0.75
C PHE A 74 -15.06 11.44 -1.19
N LEU A 75 -14.72 10.56 -2.12
CA LEU A 75 -15.65 9.56 -2.63
C LEU A 75 -16.07 8.57 -1.55
N LEU A 76 -15.13 8.10 -0.71
CA LEU A 76 -15.46 7.20 0.39
C LEU A 76 -16.32 7.91 1.45
N SER A 77 -16.06 9.18 1.75
CA SER A 77 -16.91 9.98 2.63
C SER A 77 -18.33 10.10 2.07
N LYS A 78 -18.46 10.33 0.76
CA LYS A 78 -19.77 10.44 0.09
C LYS A 78 -20.52 9.11 0.13
N LEU A 79 -19.86 7.99 -0.15
CA LEU A 79 -20.43 6.66 -0.06
C LEU A 79 -20.93 6.36 1.37
N ARG A 80 -20.15 6.71 2.40
CA ARG A 80 -20.55 6.50 3.80
C ARG A 80 -21.74 7.37 4.22
N ALA A 81 -21.85 8.58 3.67
CA ALA A 81 -22.92 9.50 4.00
C ALA A 81 -24.26 9.10 3.35
N ASP A 82 -24.22 8.65 2.09
CA ASP A 82 -25.41 8.20 1.35
C ASP A 82 -25.08 6.98 0.46
N PRO A 83 -25.15 5.76 1.03
CA PRO A 83 -24.87 4.54 0.27
C PRO A 83 -25.89 4.27 -0.84
N GLN A 84 -27.16 4.64 -0.64
CA GLN A 84 -28.24 4.33 -1.58
C GLN A 84 -28.21 5.26 -2.81
N GLY A 85 -27.79 6.51 -2.62
CA GLY A 85 -27.58 7.46 -3.71
C GLY A 85 -26.21 7.36 -4.40
N PHE A 86 -25.34 6.44 -3.99
CA PHE A 86 -24.03 6.28 -4.59
C PHE A 86 -24.10 5.49 -5.89
N SER A 87 -23.93 6.16 -7.03
CA SER A 87 -24.11 5.55 -8.35
C SER A 87 -23.04 4.49 -8.67
N ALA A 88 -23.37 3.57 -9.59
CA ALA A 88 -22.43 2.56 -10.07
C ALA A 88 -21.15 3.16 -10.68
N SER A 89 -21.26 4.32 -11.36
CA SER A 89 -20.09 5.05 -11.89
C SER A 89 -19.17 5.52 -10.77
N LEU A 90 -19.72 6.05 -9.67
CA LEU A 90 -18.92 6.45 -8.51
C LEU A 90 -18.28 5.26 -7.80
N HIS A 91 -18.97 4.10 -7.74
CA HIS A 91 -18.38 2.85 -7.27
C HIS A 91 -17.17 2.44 -8.11
N GLY A 92 -17.29 2.54 -9.44
CA GLY A 92 -16.18 2.29 -10.37
C GLY A 92 -15.00 3.23 -10.14
N GLN A 93 -15.26 4.54 -10.00
CA GLN A 93 -14.21 5.54 -9.73
C GLN A 93 -13.52 5.30 -8.39
N LEU A 94 -14.28 5.05 -7.32
CA LEU A 94 -13.73 4.75 -6.00
C LEU A 94 -12.84 3.50 -6.03
N ARG A 95 -13.27 2.45 -6.74
CA ARG A 95 -12.49 1.22 -6.90
C ARG A 95 -11.22 1.44 -7.73
N GLY A 96 -11.29 2.23 -8.81
CA GLY A 96 -10.14 2.58 -9.63
C GLY A 96 -9.08 3.32 -8.81
N ILE A 97 -9.49 4.37 -8.10
CA ILE A 97 -8.59 5.14 -7.22
C ILE A 97 -8.01 4.27 -6.10
N ALA A 98 -8.80 3.35 -5.53
CA ALA A 98 -8.30 2.40 -4.54
C ALA A 98 -7.21 1.48 -5.12
N SER A 99 -7.31 1.12 -6.39
CA SER A 99 -6.27 0.34 -7.09
C SER A 99 -5.00 1.19 -7.31
N ASP A 100 -5.14 2.43 -7.76
CA ASP A 100 -4.01 3.34 -8.01
C ASP A 100 -3.22 3.64 -6.72
N LEU A 101 -3.90 3.67 -5.56
CA LEU A 101 -3.31 3.88 -4.25
C LEU A 101 -2.84 2.60 -3.56
N TYR A 102 -2.80 1.47 -4.27
CA TYR A 102 -2.42 0.17 -3.70
C TYR A 102 -3.27 -0.24 -2.49
N LEU A 103 -4.55 0.11 -2.46
CA LEU A 103 -5.47 -0.22 -1.36
C LEU A 103 -6.20 -1.54 -1.56
N THR A 104 -6.17 -2.09 -2.78
CA THR A 104 -6.77 -3.38 -3.10
C THR A 104 -5.73 -4.52 -3.00
N PRO A 105 -6.11 -5.76 -2.66
CA PRO A 105 -5.18 -6.88 -2.66
C PRO A 105 -4.51 -7.10 -4.02
N GLU A 106 -5.28 -7.00 -5.10
CA GLU A 106 -4.82 -7.23 -6.47
C GLU A 106 -3.83 -6.18 -7.00
N SER A 107 -3.74 -5.00 -6.39
CA SER A 107 -2.74 -3.99 -6.76
C SER A 107 -1.39 -4.21 -6.11
N ARG A 108 -1.28 -5.12 -5.12
CA ARG A 108 -0.06 -5.35 -4.32
C ARG A 108 0.70 -6.63 -4.71
N THR A 109 0.20 -7.36 -5.69
CA THR A 109 0.78 -8.62 -6.20
C THR A 109 1.63 -8.37 -7.42
#